data_AF-A0A6B2T1R5-F1
#
_entry.id   AF-A0A6B2T1R5-F1
#
_cell.length_a   1.000
_cell.length_b   1.000
_cell.length_c   1.000
_cell.angle_alpha   90.00
_cell.angle_beta   90.00
_cell.angle_gamma   90.00
#
_symmetry.space_group_name_H-M   'P 1'
#
loop_
_entity.id
_entity.type
_entity.pdbx_description
1 polymer ?
#
loop_
_entity_poly.entity_id
_entity_poly.type
_entity_poly.pdbx_seq_one_letter_code
_entity_poly.pdbx_strand_id
1 'polypeptide(L)'
;ADDAYAASLERWLALGGADLDERAEETADSLGLGVSLDQPMTSLSGGQAARAGLASLLLSRYDVFLLDEPTNDLDLAGLERLESFVRGLRAGTVVVSHDREFLTRTVTKVLELDLAQQQINLYGGGYDAYLEERDTSRRHAREEYEEYADKKAALQSRAQMQRSWADKGVKNARRKARSGGGDNDKIGRNFRADASEKQAAKARQTQRMIERLDVVEEPRKEWELRMEIAAAPRSGAVVASLRDAEVHRGSFTLGPVTLQIDWADRVAITGANGSGKSTLLAALLGRVPLDEGHA
;
A
#
# COMPACT_ATOMS: atom_id res chain seq x y z
N ALA A 1 -50.01 -17.97 -1.67
CA ALA A 1 -49.55 -17.51 -3.00
C ALA A 1 -49.58 -15.99 -3.05
N ASP A 2 -50.68 -15.36 -2.60
CA ASP A 2 -50.86 -13.91 -2.58
C ASP A 2 -49.84 -13.15 -1.69
N ASP A 3 -49.48 -13.68 -0.52
CA ASP A 3 -48.50 -13.04 0.37
C ASP A 3 -47.08 -12.96 -0.23
N ALA A 4 -46.67 -14.00 -0.97
CA ALA A 4 -45.36 -14.04 -1.62
C ALA A 4 -45.28 -13.05 -2.78
N TYR A 5 -46.37 -12.91 -3.54
CA TYR A 5 -46.48 -11.91 -4.59
C TYR A 5 -46.43 -10.49 -4.02
N ALA A 6 -47.20 -10.20 -2.97
CA ALA A 6 -47.22 -8.89 -2.32
C ALA A 6 -45.84 -8.47 -1.81
N ALA A 7 -45.14 -9.36 -1.09
CA ALA A 7 -43.80 -9.09 -0.60
C ALA A 7 -42.77 -8.89 -1.74
N SER A 8 -42.90 -9.66 -2.82
CA SER A 8 -42.01 -9.54 -3.99
C SER A 8 -42.23 -8.24 -4.75
N LEU A 9 -43.50 -7.83 -4.91
CA LEU A 9 -43.88 -6.58 -5.54
C LEU A 9 -43.41 -5.38 -4.70
N GLU A 10 -43.62 -5.41 -3.39
CA GLU A 10 -43.14 -4.37 -2.48
C GLU A 10 -41.61 -4.21 -2.57
N ARG A 11 -40.87 -5.33 -2.57
CA ARG A 11 -39.42 -5.31 -2.74
C ARG A 11 -39.00 -4.76 -4.10
N TRP A 12 -39.66 -5.18 -5.16
CA TRP A 12 -39.37 -4.70 -6.52
C TRP A 12 -39.64 -3.18 -6.64
N LEU A 13 -40.74 -2.69 -6.06
CA LEU A 13 -41.04 -1.26 -6.00
C LEU A 13 -40.00 -0.49 -5.17
N ALA A 14 -39.59 -1.02 -4.02
CA ALA A 14 -38.57 -0.40 -3.15
C ALA A 14 -37.21 -0.27 -3.85
N LEU A 15 -36.84 -1.24 -4.68
CA LEU A 15 -35.64 -1.21 -5.51
C LEU A 15 -35.75 -0.26 -6.72
N GLY A 16 -36.92 0.37 -6.93
CA GLY A 16 -37.18 1.21 -8.09
C GLY A 16 -37.31 0.39 -9.37
N GLY A 17 -37.98 -0.76 -9.30
CA GLY A 17 -38.21 -1.60 -10.47
C GLY A 17 -39.16 -0.95 -11.48
N ALA A 18 -40.09 -0.11 -11.03
CA ALA A 18 -41.10 0.52 -11.90
C ALA A 18 -40.52 1.57 -12.85
N ASP A 19 -39.42 2.24 -12.46
CA ASP A 19 -38.73 3.28 -13.24
C ASP A 19 -37.35 2.82 -13.72
N LEU A 20 -37.04 1.52 -13.60
CA LEU A 20 -35.71 0.98 -13.85
C LEU A 20 -35.28 1.16 -15.32
N ASP A 21 -36.16 0.86 -16.27
CA ASP A 21 -35.82 0.90 -17.70
C ASP A 21 -35.47 2.34 -18.13
N GLU A 22 -36.31 3.32 -17.76
CA GLU A 22 -36.08 4.74 -18.06
C GLU A 22 -34.78 5.25 -17.41
N ARG A 23 -34.55 4.93 -16.13
CA ARG A 23 -33.33 5.30 -15.43
C ARG A 23 -32.09 4.62 -15.99
N ALA A 24 -32.22 3.37 -16.45
CA ALA A 24 -31.13 2.60 -17.02
C ALA A 24 -30.65 3.23 -18.33
N GLU A 25 -31.59 3.63 -19.19
CA GLU A 25 -31.28 4.39 -20.41
C GLU A 25 -30.62 5.73 -20.08
N GLU A 26 -31.20 6.54 -19.19
CA GLU A 26 -30.63 7.83 -18.79
C GLU A 26 -29.21 7.68 -18.20
N THR A 27 -29.01 6.66 -17.35
CA THR A 27 -27.70 6.39 -16.73
C THR A 27 -26.69 5.96 -17.78
N ALA A 28 -27.05 5.05 -18.68
CA ALA A 28 -26.18 4.57 -19.76
C ALA A 28 -25.76 5.71 -20.70
N ASP A 29 -26.69 6.61 -21.05
CA ASP A 29 -26.43 7.78 -21.87
C ASP A 29 -25.50 8.76 -21.16
N SER A 30 -25.76 9.05 -19.88
CA SER A 30 -24.92 9.94 -19.07
C SER A 30 -23.48 9.44 -18.92
N LEU A 31 -23.28 8.12 -18.92
CA LEU A 31 -21.98 7.47 -18.87
C LEU A 31 -21.34 7.32 -20.25
N GLY A 32 -22.06 7.63 -21.32
CA GLY A 32 -21.62 7.42 -22.70
C GLY A 32 -21.31 5.96 -22.98
N LEU A 33 -22.17 5.04 -22.50
CA LEU A 33 -21.98 3.61 -22.70
C LEU A 33 -22.05 3.25 -24.20
N GLY A 34 -23.00 3.86 -24.92
CA GLY A 34 -23.09 3.80 -26.38
C GLY A 34 -23.35 2.39 -26.95
N VAL A 35 -23.85 1.47 -26.13
CA VAL A 35 -24.27 0.12 -26.52
C VAL A 35 -25.69 -0.16 -26.06
N SER A 36 -26.35 -1.11 -26.71
CA SER A 36 -27.67 -1.59 -26.28
C SER A 36 -27.57 -2.24 -24.89
N LEU A 37 -28.55 -1.98 -24.02
CA LEU A 37 -28.64 -2.57 -22.69
C LEU A 37 -28.84 -4.11 -22.73
N ASP A 38 -29.39 -4.64 -23.83
CA ASP A 38 -29.55 -6.08 -24.06
C ASP A 38 -28.25 -6.76 -24.52
N GLN A 39 -27.20 -6.00 -24.82
CA GLN A 39 -25.96 -6.53 -25.34
C GLN A 39 -25.22 -7.34 -24.25
N PRO A 40 -24.78 -8.59 -24.54
CA PRO A 40 -24.06 -9.39 -23.56
C PRO A 40 -22.75 -8.74 -23.12
N MET A 41 -22.52 -8.67 -21.81
CA MET A 41 -21.29 -8.14 -21.20
C MET A 41 -19.99 -8.75 -21.78
N THR A 42 -20.02 -10.04 -22.16
CA THR A 42 -18.88 -10.75 -22.76
C THR A 42 -18.44 -10.20 -24.11
N SER A 43 -19.27 -9.39 -24.77
CA SER A 43 -18.96 -8.76 -26.06
C SER A 43 -18.44 -7.33 -25.94
N LEU A 44 -18.45 -6.75 -24.73
CA LEU A 44 -18.05 -5.37 -24.48
C LEU A 44 -16.52 -5.25 -24.43
N SER A 45 -16.00 -4.09 -24.87
CA SER A 45 -14.62 -3.72 -24.57
C SER A 45 -14.43 -3.48 -23.07
N GLY A 46 -13.20 -3.56 -22.55
CA GLY A 46 -12.93 -3.35 -21.12
C GLY A 46 -13.49 -2.02 -20.58
N GLY A 47 -13.37 -0.93 -21.34
CA GLY A 47 -13.93 0.36 -20.95
C GLY A 47 -15.46 0.43 -20.97
N GLN A 48 -16.11 -0.28 -21.90
CA GLN A 48 -17.57 -0.41 -21.92
C GLN A 48 -18.06 -1.29 -20.77
N ALA A 49 -17.37 -2.39 -20.48
CA ALA A 49 -17.67 -3.25 -19.33
C ALA A 49 -17.52 -2.48 -18.02
N ALA A 50 -16.48 -1.67 -17.86
CA ALA A 50 -16.28 -0.80 -16.70
C ALA A 50 -17.42 0.22 -16.55
N ARG A 51 -17.82 0.90 -17.65
CA ARG A 51 -18.97 1.83 -17.65
C ARG A 51 -20.29 1.13 -17.33
N ALA A 52 -20.51 -0.08 -17.85
CA ALA A 52 -21.72 -0.85 -17.56
C ALA A 52 -21.75 -1.31 -16.09
N GLY A 53 -20.58 -1.67 -15.53
CA GLY A 53 -20.42 -1.93 -14.10
C GLY A 53 -20.75 -0.71 -13.23
N LEU A 54 -20.22 0.46 -13.62
CA LEU A 54 -20.56 1.73 -12.96
C LEU A 54 -22.05 2.06 -13.09
N ALA A 55 -22.66 1.85 -14.25
CA ALA A 55 -24.10 2.05 -14.46
C ALA A 55 -24.93 1.17 -13.50
N SER A 56 -24.60 -0.12 -13.41
CA SER A 56 -25.23 -1.05 -12.48
C SER A 56 -25.11 -0.57 -11.02
N LEU A 57 -23.94 -0.07 -10.65
CA LEU A 57 -23.71 0.50 -9.32
C LEU A 57 -24.60 1.74 -9.07
N LEU A 58 -24.64 2.70 -9.99
CA LEU A 58 -25.43 3.93 -9.87
C LEU A 58 -26.94 3.66 -9.81
N LEU A 59 -27.41 2.63 -10.51
CA LEU A 59 -28.81 2.24 -10.53
C LEU A 59 -29.24 1.47 -9.28
N SER A 60 -28.27 0.87 -8.59
CA SER A 60 -28.55 0.02 -7.43
C SER A 60 -29.04 0.81 -6.21
N ARG A 61 -29.99 0.21 -5.49
CA ARG A 61 -30.63 0.78 -4.30
C ARG A 61 -30.53 -0.21 -3.13
N TYR A 62 -29.31 -0.58 -2.78
CA TYR A 62 -29.05 -1.49 -1.66
C TYR A 62 -28.86 -0.73 -0.34
N ASP A 63 -29.18 -1.40 0.77
CA ASP A 63 -28.95 -0.87 2.12
C ASP A 63 -27.47 -0.95 2.53
N VAL A 64 -26.71 -1.84 1.88
CA VAL A 64 -25.28 -2.07 2.11
C VAL A 64 -24.55 -2.30 0.80
N PHE A 65 -23.38 -1.68 0.66
CA PHE A 65 -22.48 -1.80 -0.49
C PHE A 65 -21.15 -2.43 -0.08
N LEU A 66 -20.70 -3.42 -0.84
CA LEU A 66 -19.37 -4.03 -0.74
C LEU A 66 -18.69 -3.86 -2.10
N LEU A 67 -17.72 -2.96 -2.18
CA LEU A 67 -17.04 -2.60 -3.43
C LEU A 67 -15.59 -3.08 -3.37
N ASP A 68 -15.22 -3.97 -4.29
CA ASP A 68 -13.86 -4.49 -4.40
C ASP A 68 -13.17 -3.91 -5.64
N GLU A 69 -12.16 -3.06 -5.42
CA GLU A 69 -11.43 -2.30 -6.44
C GLU A 69 -12.34 -1.62 -7.49
N PRO A 70 -13.33 -0.79 -7.07
CA PRO A 70 -14.29 -0.21 -8.00
C PRO A 70 -13.69 0.86 -8.91
N THR A 71 -12.47 1.34 -8.62
CA THR A 71 -11.76 2.36 -9.40
C THR A 71 -11.07 1.78 -10.63
N ASN A 72 -10.98 0.46 -10.74
CA ASN A 72 -10.23 -0.19 -11.81
C ASN A 72 -10.90 0.02 -13.19
N ASP A 73 -10.07 0.18 -14.21
CA ASP A 73 -10.49 0.39 -15.61
C ASP A 73 -11.36 1.64 -15.88
N LEU A 74 -11.57 2.51 -14.88
CA LEU A 74 -12.28 3.78 -15.04
C LEU A 74 -11.37 4.88 -15.60
N ASP A 75 -11.94 5.72 -16.47
CA ASP A 75 -11.33 7.00 -16.83
C ASP A 75 -11.61 8.05 -15.74
N LEU A 76 -10.99 9.23 -15.85
CA LEU A 76 -11.14 10.30 -14.84
C LEU A 76 -12.60 10.69 -14.59
N ALA A 77 -13.40 10.76 -15.65
CA ALA A 77 -14.83 11.07 -15.55
C ALA A 77 -15.61 9.95 -14.83
N GLY A 78 -15.28 8.68 -15.11
CA GLY A 78 -15.83 7.53 -14.39
C GLY A 78 -15.46 7.57 -12.90
N LEU A 79 -14.21 7.90 -12.57
CA LEU A 79 -13.73 8.02 -11.19
C LEU A 79 -14.48 9.13 -10.43
N GLU A 80 -14.62 10.32 -11.03
CA GLU A 80 -15.37 11.44 -10.44
C GLU A 80 -16.84 11.08 -10.15
N ARG A 81 -17.48 10.32 -11.04
CA ARG A 81 -18.86 9.84 -10.84
C ARG A 81 -18.93 8.82 -9.73
N LEU A 82 -17.99 7.87 -9.67
CA LEU A 82 -17.91 6.89 -8.60
C LEU A 82 -17.68 7.58 -7.24
N GLU A 83 -16.78 8.55 -7.16
CA GLU A 83 -16.54 9.37 -5.96
C GLU A 83 -17.84 10.06 -5.51
N SER A 84 -18.54 10.71 -6.45
CA SER A 84 -19.79 11.41 -6.17
C SER A 84 -20.88 10.46 -5.68
N PHE A 85 -20.98 9.28 -6.29
CA PHE A 85 -21.90 8.23 -5.88
C PHE A 85 -21.62 7.77 -4.44
N VAL A 86 -20.38 7.34 -4.15
CA VAL A 86 -20.01 6.83 -2.83
C VAL A 86 -20.21 7.89 -1.74
N ARG A 87 -19.88 9.16 -2.02
CA ARG A 87 -20.12 10.27 -1.07
C ARG A 87 -21.61 10.58 -0.87
N GLY A 88 -22.45 10.30 -1.87
CA GLY A 88 -23.89 10.50 -1.81
C GLY A 88 -24.66 9.36 -1.12
N LEU A 89 -24.01 8.19 -0.94
CA LEU A 89 -24.64 7.05 -0.30
C LEU A 89 -24.94 7.32 1.18
N ARG A 90 -26.17 7.01 1.58
CA ARG A 90 -26.58 6.92 2.99
C ARG A 90 -26.51 5.49 3.53
N ALA A 91 -26.29 4.54 2.64
CA ALA A 91 -26.13 3.12 2.93
C ALA A 91 -24.78 2.84 3.62
N GLY A 92 -24.70 1.73 4.35
CA GLY A 92 -23.41 1.26 4.88
C GLY A 92 -22.52 0.78 3.74
N THR A 93 -21.34 1.36 3.56
CA THR A 93 -20.48 1.05 2.42
C THR A 93 -19.09 0.62 2.89
N VAL A 94 -18.64 -0.54 2.41
CA VAL A 94 -17.25 -1.01 2.54
C VAL A 94 -16.63 -0.93 1.16
N VAL A 95 -15.48 -0.25 1.07
CA VAL A 95 -14.72 -0.14 -0.17
C VAL A 95 -13.30 -0.63 0.05
N VAL A 96 -12.84 -1.49 -0.85
CA VAL A 96 -11.44 -1.89 -1.00
C VAL A 96 -10.90 -1.18 -2.23
N SER A 97 -9.83 -0.41 -2.07
CA SER A 97 -9.16 0.24 -3.19
C SER A 97 -7.69 0.47 -2.89
N HIS A 98 -6.86 0.41 -3.93
CA HIS A 98 -5.48 0.90 -3.88
C HIS A 98 -5.32 2.38 -4.27
N ASP A 99 -6.39 3.05 -4.70
CA ASP A 99 -6.39 4.46 -5.05
C ASP A 99 -6.50 5.35 -3.79
N ARG A 100 -5.38 5.97 -3.42
CA ARG A 100 -5.28 6.80 -2.22
C ARG A 100 -6.13 8.06 -2.30
N GLU A 101 -6.21 8.67 -3.48
CA GLU A 101 -6.95 9.93 -3.64
C GLU A 101 -8.45 9.66 -3.52
N PHE A 102 -8.91 8.58 -4.16
CA PHE A 102 -10.28 8.10 -4.02
C PHE A 102 -10.62 7.81 -2.55
N LEU A 103 -9.76 7.06 -1.84
CA LEU A 103 -9.98 6.75 -0.42
C LEU A 103 -10.04 8.02 0.43
N THR A 104 -9.08 8.92 0.30
CA THR A 104 -9.05 10.21 1.02
C THR A 104 -10.36 11.00 0.87
N ARG A 105 -10.95 11.00 -0.34
CA ARG A 105 -12.17 11.77 -0.62
C ARG A 105 -13.47 11.10 -0.19
N THR A 106 -13.47 9.78 -0.02
CA THR A 106 -14.71 9.01 0.11
C THR A 106 -14.88 8.32 1.47
N VAL A 107 -13.81 7.87 2.12
CA VAL A 107 -13.92 7.05 3.33
C VAL A 107 -13.92 7.90 4.60
N THR A 108 -14.71 7.47 5.59
CA THR A 108 -14.78 8.11 6.91
C THR A 108 -14.05 7.32 8.00
N LYS A 109 -13.78 6.04 7.73
CA LYS A 109 -13.05 5.12 8.59
C LYS A 109 -12.20 4.19 7.71
N VAL A 110 -11.08 3.75 8.24
CA VAL A 110 -10.18 2.78 7.59
C VAL A 110 -10.10 1.54 8.46
N LEU A 111 -10.45 0.39 7.87
CA LEU A 111 -10.22 -0.91 8.48
C LEU A 111 -8.89 -1.46 7.93
N GLU A 112 -7.86 -1.42 8.75
CA GLU A 112 -6.55 -1.97 8.41
C GLU A 112 -6.53 -3.47 8.73
N LEU A 113 -6.07 -4.25 7.75
CA LEU A 113 -5.83 -5.68 7.90
C LEU A 113 -4.32 -5.91 8.02
N ASP A 114 -3.81 -5.98 9.26
CA ASP A 114 -2.41 -6.34 9.51
C ASP A 114 -2.25 -7.86 9.51
N LEU A 115 -1.91 -8.41 8.34
CA LEU A 115 -1.68 -9.85 8.17
C LEU A 115 -0.44 -10.35 8.92
N ALA A 116 0.53 -9.48 9.23
CA ALA A 116 1.76 -9.89 9.92
C ALA A 116 1.51 -10.06 11.42
N GLN A 117 0.78 -9.13 12.03
CA GLN A 117 0.39 -9.21 13.43
C GLN A 117 -0.89 -10.04 13.64
N GLN A 118 -1.56 -10.44 12.54
CA GLN A 118 -2.89 -11.06 12.54
C GLN A 118 -3.91 -10.21 13.31
N GLN A 119 -3.84 -8.89 13.12
CA GLN A 119 -4.67 -7.92 13.81
C GLN A 119 -5.53 -7.15 12.80
N ILE A 120 -6.68 -6.69 13.31
CA ILE A 120 -7.61 -5.86 12.56
C ILE A 120 -7.80 -4.58 13.38
N ASN A 121 -7.41 -3.45 12.81
CA ASN A 121 -7.47 -2.15 13.46
C ASN A 121 -8.44 -1.24 12.71
N LEU A 122 -9.32 -0.56 13.45
CA LEU A 122 -10.28 0.38 12.88
C LEU A 122 -9.90 1.80 13.28
N TYR A 123 -9.57 2.62 12.29
CA TYR A 123 -9.22 4.02 12.45
C TYR A 123 -10.38 4.90 11.99
N GLY A 124 -10.70 5.93 12.77
CA GLY A 124 -11.70 6.95 12.40
C GLY A 124 -11.04 8.22 11.86
N GLY A 125 -11.82 9.07 11.19
CA GLY A 125 -11.35 10.37 10.69
C GLY A 125 -10.90 10.37 9.23
N GLY A 126 -11.21 9.31 8.48
CA GLY A 126 -10.85 9.17 7.07
C GLY A 126 -9.44 8.64 6.84
N TYR A 127 -9.01 8.66 5.58
CA TYR A 127 -7.73 8.07 5.17
C TYR A 127 -6.51 8.87 5.63
N ASP A 128 -6.57 10.21 5.59
CA ASP A 128 -5.45 11.06 6.00
C ASP A 128 -5.13 10.91 7.50
N ALA A 129 -6.16 10.91 8.35
CA ALA A 129 -6.01 10.68 9.78
C ALA A 129 -5.43 9.29 10.08
N TYR A 130 -5.83 8.27 9.30
CA TYR A 130 -5.23 6.94 9.38
C TYR A 130 -3.73 6.96 9.08
N LEU A 131 -3.29 7.68 8.03
CA LEU A 131 -1.87 7.79 7.69
C LEU A 131 -1.07 8.46 8.81
N GLU A 132 -1.60 9.53 9.40
CA GLU A 132 -0.96 10.26 10.51
C GLU A 132 -0.83 9.39 11.77
N GLU A 133 -1.89 8.67 12.13
CA GLU A 133 -1.91 7.77 13.29
C GLU A 133 -0.95 6.60 13.09
N ARG A 134 -0.92 6.02 11.89
CA ARG A 134 -0.02 4.92 11.53
C ARG A 134 1.44 5.37 11.58
N ASP A 135 1.75 6.55 11.06
CA ASP A 135 3.09 7.12 11.10
C ASP A 135 3.54 7.44 12.53
N THR A 136 2.62 7.91 13.38
CA THR A 136 2.88 8.20 14.79
C THR A 136 3.11 6.92 15.59
N SER A 137 2.25 5.92 15.44
CA SER A 137 2.40 4.59 16.03
C SER A 137 3.72 3.95 15.62
N ARG A 138 4.11 4.07 14.35
CA ARG A 138 5.39 3.58 13.84
C ARG A 138 6.59 4.27 14.50
N ARG A 139 6.55 5.60 14.65
CA ARG A 139 7.62 6.35 15.32
C ARG A 139 7.77 5.92 16.77
N HIS A 140 6.67 5.82 17.51
CA HIS A 140 6.70 5.39 18.91
C HIS A 140 7.22 3.96 19.07
N ALA A 141 6.74 3.02 18.25
CA ALA A 141 7.24 1.65 18.26
C ALA A 141 8.75 1.59 17.96
N ARG A 142 9.25 2.47 17.06
CA ARG A 142 10.67 2.56 16.74
C ARG A 142 11.49 3.14 17.90
N GLU A 143 11.02 4.21 18.52
CA GLU A 143 11.64 4.84 19.69
C GLU A 143 11.72 3.85 20.85
N GLU A 144 10.64 3.12 21.16
CA GLU A 144 10.60 2.09 22.21
C GLU A 144 11.61 0.96 21.95
N TYR A 145 11.71 0.49 20.70
CA TYR A 145 12.67 -0.53 20.32
C TYR A 145 14.12 -0.02 20.41
N GLU A 146 14.38 1.21 19.98
CA GLU A 146 15.71 1.83 20.08
C GLU A 146 16.13 1.99 21.54
N GLU A 147 15.24 2.45 22.42
CA GLU A 147 15.49 2.50 23.86
C GLU A 147 15.79 1.11 24.46
N TYR A 148 15.00 0.10 24.08
CA TYR A 148 15.23 -1.28 24.51
C TYR A 148 16.58 -1.81 24.01
N ALA A 149 16.90 -1.59 22.73
CA ALA A 149 18.13 -2.03 22.10
C ALA A 149 19.36 -1.39 22.77
N ASP A 150 19.30 -0.09 23.06
CA ASP A 150 20.36 0.65 23.74
C ASP A 150 20.54 0.17 25.19
N LYS A 151 19.45 0.01 25.94
CA LYS A 151 19.49 -0.53 27.31
C LYS A 151 20.11 -1.93 27.34
N LYS A 152 19.69 -2.80 26.40
CA LYS A 152 20.22 -4.16 26.25
C LYS A 152 21.70 -4.16 25.88
N ALA A 153 22.11 -3.35 24.91
CA ALA A 153 23.50 -3.23 24.48
C ALA A 153 24.40 -2.72 25.62
N ALA A 154 23.95 -1.72 26.38
CA ALA A 154 24.66 -1.19 27.54
C ALA A 154 24.84 -2.26 28.63
N LEU A 155 23.79 -3.02 28.96
CA LEU A 155 23.86 -4.11 29.94
C LEU A 155 24.78 -5.25 29.45
N GLN A 156 24.73 -5.61 28.18
CA GLN A 156 25.61 -6.61 27.58
C GLN A 156 27.08 -6.18 27.62
N SER A 157 27.38 -4.94 27.22
CA SER A 157 28.73 -4.36 27.30
C SER A 157 29.24 -4.35 28.74
N ARG A 158 28.41 -3.93 29.70
CA ARG A 158 28.73 -3.97 31.14
C ARG A 158 29.00 -5.40 31.62
N ALA A 159 28.17 -6.37 31.23
CA ALA A 159 28.35 -7.78 31.59
C ALA A 159 29.66 -8.34 31.02
N GLN A 160 29.99 -8.01 29.75
CA GLN A 160 31.22 -8.42 29.10
C GLN A 160 32.45 -7.80 29.79
N MET A 161 32.40 -6.50 30.12
CA MET A 161 33.47 -5.82 30.85
C MET A 161 33.68 -6.45 32.23
N GLN A 162 32.61 -6.68 33.00
CA GLN A 162 32.67 -7.31 34.32
C GLN A 162 33.23 -8.73 34.27
N ARG A 163 32.85 -9.55 33.27
CA ARG A 163 33.44 -10.88 33.04
C ARG A 163 34.94 -10.76 32.73
N SER A 164 35.33 -9.85 31.85
CA SER A 164 36.73 -9.65 31.48
C SER A 164 37.60 -9.23 32.67
N TRP A 165 37.07 -8.40 33.57
CA TRP A 165 37.74 -7.99 34.81
C TRP A 165 37.81 -9.12 35.83
N ALA A 166 36.75 -9.93 35.96
CA ALA A 166 36.77 -11.13 36.79
C ALA A 166 37.85 -12.11 36.31
N ASP A 167 37.92 -12.38 35.01
CA ASP A 167 38.92 -13.27 34.41
C ASP A 167 40.35 -12.75 34.58
N LYS A 168 40.58 -11.45 34.35
CA LYS A 168 41.89 -10.81 34.59
C LYS A 168 42.27 -10.87 36.06
N GLY A 169 41.33 -10.65 36.97
CA GLY A 169 41.53 -10.77 38.42
C GLY A 169 41.95 -12.19 38.82
N VAL A 170 41.27 -13.21 38.31
CA VAL A 170 41.61 -14.63 38.55
C VAL A 170 42.97 -15.00 37.96
N LYS A 171 43.27 -14.55 36.73
CA LYS A 171 44.59 -14.80 36.09
C LYS A 171 45.73 -14.15 36.86
N ASN A 172 45.58 -12.89 37.30
CA ASN A 172 46.59 -12.20 38.11
C ASN A 172 46.77 -12.85 39.48
N ALA A 173 45.69 -13.27 40.14
CA ALA A 173 45.76 -14.01 41.39
C ALA A 173 46.52 -15.35 41.23
N ARG A 174 46.21 -16.12 40.17
CA ARG A 174 46.91 -17.37 39.83
C ARG A 174 48.38 -17.15 39.49
N ARG A 175 48.71 -16.12 38.72
CA ARG A 175 50.10 -15.77 38.36
C ARG A 175 50.93 -15.44 39.60
N LYS A 176 50.39 -14.62 40.50
CA LYS A 176 51.08 -14.20 41.74
C LYS A 176 51.22 -15.36 42.75
N ALA A 177 50.29 -16.31 42.76
CA ALA A 177 50.42 -17.55 43.53
C ALA A 177 51.52 -18.50 42.98
N ARG A 178 51.75 -18.51 41.66
CA ARG A 178 52.80 -19.33 41.02
C ARG A 178 54.19 -18.72 41.09
N SER A 179 54.34 -17.39 41.13
CA SER A 179 55.66 -16.75 41.07
C SER A 179 56.40 -16.67 42.42
N GLY A 180 56.01 -17.43 43.44
CA GLY A 180 56.70 -17.51 44.73
C GLY A 180 56.68 -16.24 45.60
N GLY A 181 56.26 -15.08 45.07
CA GLY A 181 56.10 -13.81 45.79
C GLY A 181 54.82 -13.75 46.62
N GLY A 182 54.52 -14.83 47.33
CA GLY A 182 53.43 -14.87 48.29
C GLY A 182 53.83 -14.08 49.52
N ASP A 183 53.41 -12.82 49.61
CA ASP A 183 53.20 -12.21 50.92
C ASP A 183 52.36 -13.21 51.72
N ASN A 184 52.94 -13.74 52.80
CA ASN A 184 52.26 -14.63 53.74
C ASN A 184 51.24 -13.86 54.60
N ASP A 185 50.89 -12.64 54.16
CA ASP A 185 49.87 -11.82 54.74
C ASP A 185 48.47 -12.41 54.43
N LYS A 186 47.89 -12.98 55.47
CA LYS A 186 46.53 -13.53 55.50
C LYS A 186 45.50 -12.46 55.09
N ILE A 187 45.76 -11.19 55.41
CA ILE A 187 44.87 -10.06 55.09
C ILE A 187 44.82 -9.85 53.56
N GLY A 188 45.97 -9.79 52.89
CA GLY A 188 46.03 -9.66 51.45
C GLY A 188 45.42 -10.83 50.67
N ARG A 189 45.37 -12.05 51.24
CA ARG A 189 44.72 -13.22 50.61
C ARG A 189 43.19 -13.14 50.71
N ASN A 190 42.66 -12.82 51.90
CA ASN A 190 41.21 -12.67 52.12
C ASN A 190 40.64 -11.50 51.30
N PHE A 191 41.35 -10.37 51.28
CA PHE A 191 40.94 -9.20 50.48
C PHE A 191 40.79 -9.53 48.98
N ARG A 192 41.68 -10.37 48.43
CA ARG A 192 41.61 -10.81 47.02
C ARG A 192 40.44 -11.76 46.75
N ALA A 193 40.17 -12.69 47.67
CA ALA A 193 39.02 -13.58 47.58
C ALA A 193 37.71 -12.79 47.61
N ASP A 194 37.56 -11.87 48.57
CA ASP A 194 36.40 -10.98 48.68
C ASP A 194 36.23 -10.10 47.45
N ALA A 195 37.33 -9.58 46.88
CA ALA A 195 37.29 -8.79 45.66
C ALA A 195 36.81 -9.62 44.45
N SER A 196 37.30 -10.84 44.29
CA SER A 196 36.85 -11.76 43.23
C SER A 196 35.38 -12.15 43.38
N GLU A 197 34.92 -12.43 44.60
CA GLU A 197 33.53 -12.77 44.89
C GLU A 197 32.59 -11.58 44.60
N LYS A 198 32.97 -10.37 45.01
CA LYS A 198 32.22 -9.13 44.71
C LYS A 198 32.12 -8.88 43.21
N GLN A 199 33.18 -9.13 42.43
CA GLN A 199 33.15 -8.98 40.97
C GLN A 199 32.24 -10.03 40.30
N ALA A 200 32.30 -11.28 40.77
CA ALA A 200 31.41 -12.35 40.29
C ALA A 200 29.93 -12.07 40.62
N ALA A 201 29.64 -11.55 41.81
CA ALA A 201 28.29 -11.15 42.21
C ALA A 201 27.74 -10.03 41.31
N LYS A 202 28.56 -9.01 41.00
CA LYS A 202 28.19 -7.93 40.06
C LYS A 202 27.89 -8.46 38.66
N ALA A 203 28.70 -9.38 38.15
CA ALA A 203 28.47 -10.00 36.84
C ALA A 203 27.14 -10.80 36.80
N ARG A 204 26.84 -11.57 37.86
CA ARG A 204 25.56 -12.30 37.99
C ARG A 204 24.37 -11.36 38.10
N GLN A 205 24.52 -10.24 38.81
CA GLN A 205 23.46 -9.22 38.91
C GLN A 205 23.16 -8.61 37.54
N THR A 206 24.18 -8.22 36.78
CA THR A 206 24.00 -7.67 35.41
C THR A 206 23.35 -8.70 34.49
N GLN A 207 23.74 -9.97 34.57
CA GLN A 207 23.12 -11.05 33.79
C GLN A 207 21.62 -11.19 34.10
N ARG A 208 21.23 -11.18 35.37
CA ARG A 208 19.81 -11.23 35.77
C ARG A 208 19.02 -10.00 35.32
N MET A 209 19.66 -8.83 35.23
CA MET A 209 19.01 -7.63 34.70
C MET A 209 18.70 -7.77 33.21
N ILE A 210 19.58 -8.41 32.43
CA ILE A 210 19.33 -8.71 31.01
C ILE A 210 18.18 -9.70 30.86
N GLU A 211 18.14 -10.75 31.68
CA GLU A 211 17.09 -11.78 31.64
C GLU A 211 15.70 -11.26 32.04
N ARG A 212 15.66 -10.19 32.84
CA ARG A 212 14.43 -9.52 33.28
C ARG A 212 14.01 -8.36 32.40
N LEU A 213 14.81 -8.02 31.38
CA LEU A 213 14.47 -6.93 30.47
C LEU A 213 13.32 -7.39 29.59
N ASP A 214 12.21 -6.66 29.62
CA ASP A 214 11.06 -6.94 28.77
C ASP A 214 11.47 -6.83 27.30
N VAL A 215 11.18 -7.88 26.54
CA VAL A 215 11.56 -7.96 25.13
C VAL A 215 10.60 -7.11 24.32
N VAL A 216 11.13 -6.05 23.71
CA VAL A 216 10.43 -5.26 22.70
C VAL A 216 10.78 -5.83 21.33
N GLU A 217 9.76 -6.16 20.54
CA GLU A 217 9.93 -6.65 19.17
C GLU A 217 10.38 -5.51 18.25
N GLU A 218 11.29 -5.80 17.30
CA GLU A 218 11.70 -4.79 16.32
C GLU A 218 10.53 -4.47 15.39
N PRO A 219 10.14 -3.19 15.26
CA PRO A 219 9.12 -2.79 14.29
C PRO A 219 9.57 -3.20 12.89
N ARG A 220 8.66 -3.85 12.16
CA ARG A 220 8.94 -4.32 10.81
C ARG A 220 9.34 -3.13 9.92
N LYS A 221 10.43 -3.31 9.17
CA LYS A 221 10.75 -2.39 8.07
C LYS A 221 9.75 -2.63 6.94
N GLU A 222 9.02 -1.60 6.56
CA GLU A 222 8.13 -1.67 5.41
C GLU A 222 8.94 -2.10 4.17
N TRP A 223 8.33 -2.93 3.35
CA TRP A 223 8.88 -3.23 2.03
C TRP A 223 8.87 -1.93 1.22
N GLU A 224 10.05 -1.37 0.99
CA GLU A 224 10.20 -0.29 0.02
C GLU A 224 10.29 -0.91 -1.38
N LEU A 225 9.21 -0.80 -2.15
CA LEU A 225 9.23 -1.17 -3.56
C LEU A 225 10.13 -0.16 -4.31
N ARG A 226 11.40 -0.53 -4.50
CA ARG A 226 12.33 0.23 -5.34
C ARG A 226 12.25 -0.31 -6.77
N MET A 227 11.34 0.25 -7.56
CA MET A 227 11.29 -0.03 -8.99
C MET A 227 12.34 0.82 -9.70
N GLU A 228 13.44 0.20 -10.11
CA GLU A 228 14.39 0.81 -11.04
C GLU A 228 13.98 0.44 -12.46
N ILE A 229 13.62 1.45 -13.25
CA ILE A 229 13.47 1.29 -14.70
C ILE A 229 14.88 1.39 -15.28
N ALA A 230 15.33 0.34 -15.96
CA ALA A 230 16.64 0.34 -16.58
C ALA A 230 16.77 1.53 -17.54
N ALA A 231 17.84 2.31 -17.39
CA ALA A 231 18.11 3.42 -18.30
C ALA A 231 18.43 2.86 -19.70
N ALA A 232 17.66 3.29 -20.69
CA ALA A 232 17.98 3.01 -22.08
C ALA A 232 19.27 3.77 -22.49
N PRO A 233 20.09 3.22 -23.40
CA PRO A 233 21.20 3.97 -24.00
C PRO A 233 20.68 5.27 -24.66
N ARG A 234 21.55 6.28 -24.80
CA ARG A 234 21.14 7.55 -25.40
C ARG A 234 20.50 7.32 -26.77
N SER A 235 19.25 7.74 -26.90
CA SER A 235 18.60 7.95 -28.19
C SER A 235 19.09 9.25 -28.83
N GLY A 236 18.70 9.48 -30.09
CA GLY A 236 18.76 10.81 -30.66
C GLY A 236 17.96 11.84 -29.85
N ALA A 237 18.11 13.13 -30.20
CA ALA A 237 17.37 14.21 -29.57
C ALA A 237 15.85 14.01 -29.71
N VAL A 238 15.41 13.48 -30.85
CA VAL A 238 14.04 13.01 -31.09
C VAL A 238 13.98 11.51 -30.84
N VAL A 239 13.04 11.08 -30.00
CA VAL A 239 12.82 9.68 -29.61
C VAL A 239 11.75 9.03 -30.49
N ALA A 240 10.66 9.75 -30.75
CA ALA A 240 9.58 9.30 -31.61
C ALA A 240 8.90 10.51 -32.26
N SER A 241 8.43 10.34 -33.49
CA SER A 241 7.63 11.35 -34.20
C SER A 241 6.43 10.70 -34.86
N LEU A 242 5.40 11.51 -35.08
CA LEU A 242 4.29 11.25 -35.99
C LEU A 242 4.06 12.55 -36.76
N ARG A 243 3.84 12.46 -38.06
CA ARG A 243 3.48 13.60 -38.92
C ARG A 243 2.29 13.23 -39.77
N ASP A 244 1.21 13.97 -39.54
CA ASP A 244 -0.10 13.81 -40.17
C ASP A 244 -0.55 12.34 -40.16
N ALA A 245 -0.23 11.65 -39.06
CA ALA A 245 -0.42 10.21 -38.94
C ALA A 245 -1.90 9.88 -38.69
N GLU A 246 -2.44 8.98 -39.48
CA GLU A 246 -3.79 8.45 -39.31
C GLU A 246 -3.80 6.92 -39.17
N VAL A 247 -4.66 6.42 -38.30
CA VAL A 247 -4.93 4.99 -38.12
C VAL A 247 -6.44 4.75 -38.10
N HIS A 248 -6.89 3.92 -39.03
CA HIS A 248 -8.27 3.50 -39.24
C HIS A 248 -8.51 2.10 -38.64
N ARG A 249 -9.51 1.98 -37.77
CA ARG A 249 -9.95 0.71 -37.17
C ARG A 249 -11.47 0.59 -37.20
N GLY A 250 -12.00 0.02 -38.28
CA GLY A 250 -13.45 -0.10 -38.46
C GLY A 250 -14.10 1.28 -38.52
N SER A 251 -14.98 1.59 -37.58
CA SER A 251 -15.63 2.91 -37.46
C SER A 251 -14.81 3.95 -36.69
N PHE A 252 -13.66 3.58 -36.13
CA PHE A 252 -12.80 4.46 -35.34
C PHE A 252 -11.63 4.97 -36.18
N THR A 253 -11.37 6.28 -36.11
CA THR A 253 -10.21 6.93 -36.73
C THR A 253 -9.41 7.66 -35.65
N LEU A 254 -8.11 7.37 -35.58
CA LEU A 254 -7.14 8.18 -34.84
C LEU A 254 -6.39 9.05 -35.85
N GLY A 255 -6.55 10.37 -35.78
CA GLY A 255 -5.75 11.31 -36.59
C GLY A 255 -6.56 12.44 -37.22
N PRO A 256 -5.88 13.34 -37.98
CA PRO A 256 -4.43 13.38 -38.19
C PRO A 256 -3.68 13.81 -36.92
N VAL A 257 -2.62 13.06 -36.55
CA VAL A 257 -1.77 13.38 -35.39
C VAL A 257 -0.39 13.80 -35.86
N THR A 258 0.02 15.01 -35.46
CA THR A 258 1.39 15.50 -35.57
C THR A 258 1.96 15.73 -34.17
N LEU A 259 2.98 14.95 -33.81
CA LEU A 259 3.57 14.90 -32.47
C LEU A 259 5.06 14.56 -32.57
N GLN A 260 5.87 15.16 -31.70
CA GLN A 260 7.26 14.78 -31.50
C GLN A 260 7.50 14.57 -30.00
N ILE A 261 8.21 13.50 -29.65
CA ILE A 261 8.66 13.20 -28.30
C ILE A 261 10.18 13.26 -28.30
N ASP A 262 10.72 14.16 -27.49
CA ASP A 262 12.15 14.40 -27.38
C ASP A 262 12.77 13.64 -26.20
N TRP A 263 14.09 13.56 -26.19
CA TRP A 263 14.82 12.92 -25.10
C TRP A 263 14.58 13.68 -23.78
N ALA A 264 14.31 12.91 -22.73
CA ALA A 264 13.95 13.36 -21.37
C ALA A 264 12.55 13.98 -21.22
N ASP A 265 11.69 13.91 -22.25
CA ASP A 265 10.28 14.26 -22.10
C ASP A 265 9.58 13.33 -21.11
N ARG A 266 8.68 13.93 -20.32
CA ARG A 266 7.72 13.22 -19.46
C ARG A 266 6.33 13.48 -19.99
N VAL A 267 5.82 12.53 -20.78
CA VAL A 267 4.53 12.66 -21.46
C VAL A 267 3.47 11.86 -20.72
N ALA A 268 2.36 12.50 -20.39
CA ALA A 268 1.15 11.84 -19.90
C ALA A 268 0.10 11.82 -21.03
N ILE A 269 -0.34 10.62 -21.42
CA ILE A 269 -1.43 10.45 -22.40
C ILE A 269 -2.73 10.24 -21.63
N THR A 270 -3.64 11.20 -21.74
CA THR A 270 -4.93 11.17 -21.06
C THR A 270 -6.08 11.21 -22.06
N GLY A 271 -7.28 10.88 -21.61
CA GLY A 271 -8.48 10.85 -22.44
C GLY A 271 -9.47 9.78 -21.99
N ALA A 272 -10.70 9.86 -22.47
CA ALA A 272 -11.75 8.90 -22.16
C ALA A 272 -11.38 7.47 -22.62
N ASN A 273 -12.05 6.47 -22.05
CA ASN A 273 -11.96 5.11 -22.59
C ASN A 273 -12.47 5.07 -24.03
N GLY A 274 -11.71 4.38 -24.90
CA GLY A 274 -11.98 4.33 -26.34
C GLY A 274 -11.43 5.52 -27.16
N SER A 275 -10.81 6.54 -26.55
CA SER A 275 -10.29 7.71 -27.28
C SER A 275 -9.06 7.45 -28.17
N GLY A 276 -8.59 6.20 -28.26
CA GLY A 276 -7.43 5.83 -29.06
C GLY A 276 -6.07 5.89 -28.37
N LYS A 277 -5.99 6.03 -27.04
CA LYS A 277 -4.71 6.08 -26.29
C LYS A 277 -3.76 4.92 -26.63
N SER A 278 -4.27 3.69 -26.59
CA SER A 278 -3.48 2.50 -26.93
C SER A 278 -3.11 2.44 -28.41
N THR A 279 -3.97 2.97 -29.29
CA THR A 279 -3.70 3.07 -30.73
C THR A 279 -2.58 4.09 -31.00
N LEU A 280 -2.60 5.24 -30.33
CA LEU A 280 -1.54 6.26 -30.41
C LEU A 280 -0.19 5.70 -29.96
N LEU A 281 -0.15 5.01 -28.82
CA LEU A 281 1.06 4.34 -28.34
C LEU A 281 1.53 3.26 -29.31
N ALA A 282 0.63 2.47 -29.89
CA ALA A 282 0.98 1.45 -30.85
C ALA A 282 1.53 2.04 -32.16
N ALA A 283 0.98 3.18 -32.61
CA ALA A 283 1.46 3.93 -33.76
C ALA A 283 2.88 4.49 -33.51
N LEU A 284 3.10 5.15 -32.36
CA LEU A 284 4.43 5.65 -31.95
C LEU A 284 5.48 4.55 -31.85
N LEU A 285 5.08 3.34 -31.47
CA LEU A 285 5.97 2.18 -31.36
C LEU A 285 6.11 1.38 -32.67
N GLY A 286 5.47 1.82 -33.77
CA GLY A 286 5.47 1.12 -35.05
C GLY A 286 4.82 -0.27 -35.01
N ARG A 287 3.96 -0.55 -34.02
CA ARG A 287 3.27 -1.84 -33.85
C ARG A 287 2.01 -1.97 -34.69
N VAL A 288 1.52 -0.86 -35.23
CA VAL A 288 0.34 -0.76 -36.08
C VAL A 288 0.72 0.07 -37.30
N PRO A 289 0.37 -0.36 -38.52
CA PRO A 289 0.61 0.44 -39.71
C PRO A 289 -0.21 1.74 -39.67
N LEU A 290 0.37 2.80 -40.22
CA LEU A 290 -0.35 4.05 -40.48
C LEU A 290 -1.09 3.91 -41.82
N ASP A 291 -2.32 4.39 -41.87
CA ASP A 291 -3.11 4.48 -43.10
C ASP A 291 -2.73 5.74 -43.90
N GLU A 292 -2.46 6.85 -43.20
CA GLU A 292 -1.92 8.09 -43.77
C GLU A 292 -0.78 8.65 -42.89
N GLY A 293 0.06 9.52 -43.47
CA GLY A 293 1.18 10.15 -42.77
C GLY A 293 2.42 9.26 -42.61
N HIS A 294 3.31 9.64 -41.68
CA HIS A 294 4.55 8.89 -41.38
C HIS A 294 4.97 9.02 -39.91
N ALA A 295 5.71 8.01 -39.42
CA ALA A 295 6.29 7.93 -38.08
C ALA A 295 7.81 8.16 -38.12
#